data_AF-A0A3D5KLG6-F1
#
_entry.id   AF-A0A3D5KLG6-F1
#
_cell.length_a   1.000
_cell.length_b   1.000
_cell.length_c   1.000
_cell.angle_alpha   90.00
_cell.angle_beta   90.00
_cell.angle_gamma   90.00
#
_symmetry.space_group_name_H-M   'P 1'
#
loop_
_entity.id
_entity.type
_entity.pdbx_description
1 polymer ?
#
loop_
_entity_poly.entity_id
_entity_poly.type
_entity_poly.pdbx_seq_one_letter_code
_entity_poly.pdbx_strand_id
1 'polypeptide(L)'
;MSNPFKPYISDEQNVAELTIKSILLGCFFGIVFGCSTTYLAIKAGLTVTASIPIAVIAITLGRKLLKTTILENNIIQTAGSAGESIAAGVAFTLPGFLFLSADENGNINSAEYFNYFTIFSLAALGGMLGTMMMIPLRRSLIVKEHGVLPYPEGTACASVLQAGEKGGVFAQTAFVGMGVAFVYAMLQKVFHLIAETPTFVTRQANKFWPSATINGEITPEYLGVGYIIGPRISGVLVAGSVLAWWAIIPLLATLVPFENVAHQLVTLGYLKDITAAGG
;
A
#
# COMPACT_ATOMS: atom_id res chain seq x y z
N MET A 1 28.93 -1.56 -25.23
CA MET A 1 28.92 -0.09 -24.99
C MET A 1 27.47 0.33 -24.82
N SER A 2 26.99 0.40 -23.59
CA SER A 2 25.66 0.96 -23.29
C SER A 2 25.69 2.44 -23.63
N ASN A 3 24.69 2.92 -24.39
CA ASN A 3 24.51 4.34 -24.62
C ASN A 3 24.48 5.05 -23.26
N PRO A 4 25.25 6.14 -23.05
CA PRO A 4 25.15 6.92 -21.82
C PRO A 4 23.72 7.40 -21.67
N PHE A 5 23.12 7.12 -20.50
CA PHE A 5 21.75 7.56 -20.20
C PHE A 5 21.69 9.08 -20.34
N LYS A 6 20.86 9.56 -21.27
CA LYS A 6 20.67 10.99 -21.49
C LYS A 6 19.46 11.45 -20.66
N PRO A 7 19.66 12.32 -19.64
CA PRO A 7 18.57 12.87 -18.87
C PRO A 7 17.55 13.59 -19.77
N TYR A 8 16.27 13.57 -19.38
CA TYR A 8 15.21 14.24 -20.12
C TYR A 8 15.39 15.78 -20.15
N ILE A 9 16.00 16.33 -19.09
CA ILE A 9 16.38 17.73 -18.95
C ILE A 9 17.89 17.74 -18.78
N SER A 10 18.61 18.53 -19.58
CA SER A 10 20.07 18.62 -19.43
C SER A 10 20.44 19.34 -18.13
N ASP A 11 21.58 18.98 -17.54
CA ASP A 11 22.10 19.61 -16.31
C ASP A 11 22.31 21.15 -16.46
N GLU A 12 22.32 21.65 -17.70
CA GLU A 12 22.48 23.05 -18.07
C GLU A 12 21.15 23.84 -18.07
N GLN A 13 20.00 23.15 -18.09
CA GLN A 13 18.68 23.80 -18.11
C GLN A 13 18.21 24.12 -16.69
N ASN A 14 18.07 25.41 -16.38
CA ASN A 14 17.50 25.86 -15.11
C ASN A 14 15.97 25.91 -15.20
N VAL A 15 15.35 24.82 -14.80
CA VAL A 15 13.89 24.66 -14.68
C VAL A 15 13.51 24.65 -13.20
N ALA A 16 12.33 25.17 -12.88
CA ALA A 16 11.85 25.13 -11.50
C ALA A 16 11.63 23.67 -11.05
N GLU A 17 12.30 23.27 -9.97
CA GLU A 17 12.21 21.92 -9.39
C GLU A 17 11.37 21.92 -8.11
N LEU A 18 11.77 22.76 -7.16
CA LEU A 18 11.15 22.86 -5.84
C LEU A 18 10.42 24.20 -5.72
N THR A 19 9.09 24.15 -5.68
CA THR A 19 8.27 25.34 -5.48
C THR A 19 7.31 25.13 -4.32
N ILE A 20 6.83 26.23 -3.74
CA ILE A 20 5.85 26.17 -2.65
C ILE A 20 4.57 25.46 -3.12
N LYS A 21 4.20 25.62 -4.40
CA LYS A 21 3.06 24.96 -5.01
C LYS A 21 3.24 23.44 -5.05
N SER A 22 4.41 22.95 -5.47
CA SER A 22 4.68 21.51 -5.54
C SER A 22 4.70 20.86 -4.16
N ILE A 23 5.23 21.56 -3.16
CA ILE A 23 5.20 21.11 -1.76
C ILE A 23 3.77 21.04 -1.23
N LEU A 24 2.99 22.12 -1.35
CA LEU A 24 1.62 22.15 -0.82
C LEU A 24 0.72 21.10 -1.49
N LEU A 25 0.80 20.97 -2.82
CA LEU A 25 0.02 19.98 -3.56
C LEU A 25 0.47 18.54 -3.25
N GLY A 26 1.78 18.34 -3.08
CA GLY A 26 2.34 17.06 -2.64
C GLY A 26 1.87 16.66 -1.24
N CYS A 27 1.90 17.59 -0.27
CA CYS A 27 1.35 17.36 1.07
C CYS A 27 -0.15 17.04 1.05
N PHE A 28 -0.92 17.78 0.22
CA PHE A 28 -2.35 17.52 0.06
C PHE A 28 -2.61 16.10 -0.46
N PHE A 29 -1.94 15.68 -1.54
CA PHE A 29 -2.07 14.31 -2.04
C PHE A 29 -1.55 13.28 -1.06
N GLY A 30 -0.47 13.58 -0.32
CA GLY A 30 0.06 12.71 0.72
C GLY A 30 -0.95 12.43 1.84
N ILE A 31 -1.74 13.43 2.25
CA ILE A 31 -2.83 13.25 3.22
C ILE A 31 -3.94 12.38 2.62
N VAL A 32 -4.43 12.72 1.42
CA VAL A 32 -5.56 12.02 0.80
C VAL A 32 -5.23 10.55 0.51
N PHE A 33 -4.11 10.30 -0.18
CA PHE A 33 -3.68 8.94 -0.52
C PHE A 33 -3.13 8.20 0.69
N GLY A 34 -2.50 8.89 1.65
CA GLY A 34 -2.11 8.29 2.93
C GLY A 34 -3.31 7.71 3.67
N CYS A 35 -4.40 8.46 3.82
CA CYS A 35 -5.64 7.96 4.41
C CYS A 35 -6.22 6.76 3.66
N SER A 36 -6.25 6.82 2.32
CA SER A 36 -6.73 5.72 1.48
C SER A 36 -5.89 4.45 1.66
N THR A 37 -4.56 4.60 1.69
CA THR A 37 -3.63 3.47 1.84
C THR A 37 -3.70 2.87 3.23
N THR A 38 -3.80 3.68 4.30
CA THR A 38 -4.01 3.15 5.66
C THR A 38 -5.28 2.31 5.73
N TYR A 39 -6.38 2.77 5.14
CA TYR A 39 -7.63 1.99 5.10
C TYR A 39 -7.45 0.65 4.39
N LEU A 40 -6.84 0.64 3.20
CA LEU A 40 -6.60 -0.59 2.44
C LEU A 40 -5.62 -1.53 3.14
N ALA A 41 -4.56 -0.99 3.75
CA ALA A 41 -3.58 -1.76 4.51
C ALA A 41 -4.22 -2.51 5.67
N ILE A 42 -5.07 -1.84 6.45
CA ILE A 42 -5.73 -2.46 7.62
C ILE A 42 -6.84 -3.40 7.17
N LYS A 43 -7.61 -3.05 6.14
CA LYS A 43 -8.74 -3.88 5.67
C LYS A 43 -8.29 -5.15 4.96
N ALA A 44 -7.34 -5.03 4.04
CA ALA A 44 -6.99 -6.09 3.10
C ALA A 44 -5.55 -6.59 3.27
N GLY A 45 -4.75 -6.01 4.17
CA GLY A 45 -3.41 -6.48 4.50
C GLY A 45 -2.36 -6.21 3.41
N LEU A 46 -2.73 -5.54 2.32
CA LEU A 46 -1.84 -5.22 1.20
C LEU A 46 -2.06 -3.77 0.75
N THR A 47 -0.96 -3.04 0.59
CA THR A 47 -0.97 -1.67 0.08
C THR A 47 -0.87 -1.63 -1.44
N VAL A 48 -1.47 -0.59 -2.03
CA VAL A 48 -1.46 -0.34 -3.46
C VAL A 48 -0.69 0.94 -3.72
N THR A 49 0.20 0.92 -4.72
CA THR A 49 0.96 2.11 -5.12
C THR A 49 0.03 3.23 -5.58
N ALA A 50 0.11 4.36 -4.89
CA ALA A 50 -0.58 5.60 -5.26
C ALA A 50 0.27 6.45 -6.21
N SER A 51 1.53 6.09 -6.45
CA SER A 51 2.52 6.92 -7.14
C SER A 51 2.13 7.25 -8.60
N ILE A 52 1.62 6.25 -9.34
CA ILE A 52 1.16 6.43 -10.73
C ILE A 52 -0.09 7.34 -10.79
N PRO A 53 -1.18 7.06 -10.04
CA PRO A 53 -2.33 7.97 -9.97
C PRO A 53 -1.97 9.41 -9.62
N ILE A 54 -1.11 9.60 -8.60
CA ILE A 54 -0.68 10.94 -8.18
C ILE A 54 0.06 11.64 -9.32
N ALA A 55 0.95 10.94 -10.05
CA ALA A 55 1.63 11.52 -11.21
C ALA A 55 0.65 11.98 -12.29
N VAL A 56 -0.35 11.15 -12.65
CA VAL A 56 -1.38 11.51 -13.66
C VAL A 56 -2.18 12.74 -13.23
N ILE A 57 -2.61 12.78 -11.97
CA ILE A 57 -3.39 13.91 -11.44
C ILE A 57 -2.53 15.16 -11.36
N ALA A 58 -1.30 15.06 -10.86
CA ALA A 58 -0.36 16.17 -10.71
C ALA A 58 -0.07 16.86 -12.06
N ILE A 59 0.19 16.08 -13.11
CA ILE A 59 0.38 16.61 -14.48
C ILE A 59 -0.85 17.39 -14.93
N THR A 60 -2.03 16.87 -14.66
CA THR A 60 -3.28 17.39 -15.23
C THR A 60 -3.75 18.65 -14.51
N LEU A 61 -3.68 18.64 -13.18
CA LEU A 61 -3.89 19.82 -12.36
C LEU A 61 -2.82 20.88 -12.64
N GLY A 62 -1.57 20.42 -12.76
CA GLY A 62 -0.41 21.21 -13.14
C GLY A 62 -0.60 21.97 -14.44
N ARG A 63 -1.05 21.29 -15.50
CA ARG A 63 -1.29 21.90 -16.82
C ARG A 63 -2.44 22.89 -16.82
N LYS A 64 -3.55 22.58 -16.14
CA LYS A 64 -4.79 23.36 -16.22
C LYS A 64 -4.82 24.57 -15.29
N LEU A 65 -4.17 24.48 -14.13
CA LEU A 65 -4.30 25.49 -13.06
C LEU A 65 -2.98 26.17 -12.69
N LEU A 66 -1.83 25.48 -12.75
CA LEU A 66 -0.60 25.94 -12.09
C LEU A 66 0.62 26.17 -13.01
N LYS A 67 0.56 25.73 -14.28
CA LYS A 67 1.65 25.72 -15.26
C LYS A 67 2.94 25.10 -14.71
N THR A 68 2.83 23.95 -14.06
CA THR A 68 3.97 23.27 -13.43
C THR A 68 4.88 22.58 -14.44
N THR A 69 6.17 22.49 -14.13
CA THR A 69 7.17 21.71 -14.88
C THR A 69 7.08 20.22 -14.56
N ILE A 70 7.67 19.36 -15.40
CA ILE A 70 7.83 17.92 -15.07
C ILE A 70 8.56 17.68 -13.75
N LEU A 71 9.53 18.53 -13.38
CA LEU A 71 10.28 18.38 -12.13
C LEU A 71 9.42 18.77 -10.92
N GLU A 72 8.62 19.82 -11.01
CA GLU A 72 7.63 20.14 -9.97
C GLU A 72 6.61 19.00 -9.80
N ASN A 73 6.14 18.41 -10.89
CA ASN A 73 5.21 17.28 -10.85
C ASN A 73 5.87 16.01 -10.27
N ASN A 74 7.17 15.81 -10.49
CA ASN A 74 7.94 14.74 -9.85
C ASN A 74 8.05 14.95 -8.33
N ILE A 75 8.25 16.19 -7.87
CA ILE A 75 8.24 16.53 -6.43
C ILE A 75 6.85 16.29 -5.82
N ILE A 76 5.77 16.72 -6.49
CA ILE A 76 4.39 16.47 -6.04
C ILE A 76 4.14 14.97 -5.87
N GLN A 77 4.53 14.18 -6.88
CA GLN A 77 4.41 12.73 -6.85
C GLN A 77 5.18 12.11 -5.69
N THR A 78 6.46 12.47 -5.56
CA THR A 78 7.36 11.91 -4.53
C THR A 78 6.87 12.25 -3.13
N ALA A 79 6.44 13.49 -2.90
CA ALA A 79 5.87 13.91 -1.62
C ALA A 79 4.54 13.19 -1.33
N GLY A 80 3.69 13.00 -2.35
CA GLY A 80 2.44 12.25 -2.21
C GLY A 80 2.66 10.78 -1.86
N SER A 81 3.58 10.10 -2.55
CA SER A 81 3.91 8.68 -2.29
C SER A 81 4.70 8.48 -0.98
N ALA A 82 5.38 9.51 -0.48
CA ALA A 82 5.99 9.46 0.85
C ALA A 82 4.93 9.29 1.95
N GLY A 83 3.75 9.91 1.79
CA GLY A 83 2.60 9.73 2.68
C GLY A 83 2.12 8.27 2.71
N GLU A 84 2.03 7.63 1.54
CA GLU A 84 1.72 6.20 1.40
C GLU A 84 2.74 5.32 2.15
N SER A 85 4.04 5.60 2.01
CA SER A 85 5.11 4.82 2.64
C SER A 85 5.04 4.89 4.17
N ILE A 86 4.76 6.08 4.73
CA ILE A 86 4.58 6.26 6.18
C ILE A 86 3.30 5.54 6.63
N ALA A 87 2.20 5.71 5.90
CA ALA A 87 0.92 5.06 6.18
C ALA A 87 1.05 3.53 6.24
N ALA A 88 1.77 2.92 5.29
CA ALA A 88 2.04 1.49 5.27
C ALA A 88 2.85 1.03 6.49
N GLY A 89 3.92 1.76 6.82
CA GLY A 89 4.75 1.47 7.99
C GLY A 89 3.96 1.47 9.29
N VAL A 90 3.09 2.46 9.48
CA VAL A 90 2.23 2.57 10.67
C VAL A 90 1.14 1.50 10.67
N ALA A 91 0.48 1.27 9.54
CA ALA A 91 -0.63 0.32 9.42
C ALA A 91 -0.20 -1.13 9.65
N PHE A 92 1.02 -1.51 9.29
CA PHE A 92 1.52 -2.87 9.53
C PHE A 92 2.17 -3.07 10.91
N THR A 93 2.62 -2.00 11.57
CA THR A 93 3.30 -2.10 12.88
C THR A 93 2.35 -1.96 14.06
N LEU A 94 1.39 -1.03 14.01
CA LEU A 94 0.45 -0.79 15.12
C LEU A 94 -0.39 -2.02 15.49
N PRO A 95 -0.96 -2.78 14.54
CA PRO A 95 -1.66 -4.02 14.89
C PRO A 95 -0.72 -5.04 15.55
N GLY A 96 0.57 -5.07 15.18
CA GLY A 96 1.56 -5.91 15.86
C GLY A 96 1.71 -5.56 17.34
N PHE A 97 1.75 -4.26 17.67
CA PHE A 97 1.77 -3.81 19.07
C PHE A 97 0.49 -4.16 19.83
N LEU A 98 -0.67 -4.18 19.18
CA LEU A 98 -1.92 -4.65 19.78
C LEU A 98 -1.80 -6.08 20.33
N PHE A 99 -1.15 -6.97 19.59
CA PHE A 99 -1.00 -8.38 19.97
C PHE A 99 0.16 -8.63 20.96
N LEU A 100 1.15 -7.73 21.01
CA LEU A 100 2.34 -7.85 21.87
C LEU A 100 2.20 -7.14 23.22
N SER A 101 1.21 -6.28 23.41
CA SER A 101 1.03 -5.42 24.60
C SER A 101 0.17 -6.03 25.72
N ALA A 102 0.17 -7.36 25.84
CA ALA A 102 -0.39 -8.01 27.02
C ALA A 102 0.53 -7.74 28.23
N ASP A 103 -0.02 -7.14 29.29
CA ASP A 103 0.68 -6.94 30.55
C ASP A 103 0.95 -8.30 31.23
N GLU A 104 1.92 -8.37 32.17
CA GLU A 104 2.29 -9.60 32.90
C GLU A 104 1.09 -10.25 33.66
N ASN A 105 -0.01 -9.50 33.84
CA ASN A 105 -1.26 -9.93 34.46
C ASN A 105 -2.37 -10.34 33.46
N GLY A 106 -2.08 -10.43 32.15
CA GLY A 106 -3.05 -10.84 31.12
C GLY A 106 -4.08 -9.77 30.72
N ASN A 107 -3.96 -8.55 31.23
CA ASN A 107 -4.77 -7.41 30.81
C ASN A 107 -4.14 -6.77 29.56
N ILE A 108 -4.92 -6.70 28.49
CA ILE A 108 -4.49 -6.08 27.24
C ILE A 108 -4.69 -4.57 27.40
N ASN A 109 -3.65 -3.84 27.84
CA ASN A 109 -3.64 -2.37 27.83
C ASN A 109 -3.37 -1.83 26.42
N SER A 110 -4.04 -2.41 25.43
CA SER A 110 -3.94 -2.07 24.01
C SER A 110 -4.42 -0.64 23.71
N ALA A 111 -5.28 -0.08 24.55
CA ALA A 111 -5.85 1.25 24.37
C ALA A 111 -4.80 2.38 24.40
N GLU A 112 -3.69 2.20 25.12
CA GLU A 112 -2.67 3.24 25.28
C GLU A 112 -1.82 3.42 24.01
N TYR A 113 -1.61 2.34 23.25
CA TYR A 113 -0.91 2.37 21.96
C TYR A 113 -1.73 3.02 20.83
N PHE A 114 -3.06 3.08 20.99
CA PHE A 114 -3.96 3.80 20.07
C PHE A 114 -4.13 5.29 20.43
N ASN A 115 -3.28 5.83 21.31
CA ASN A 115 -3.23 7.27 21.53
C ASN A 115 -2.73 7.98 20.27
N TYR A 116 -3.52 8.94 19.78
CA TYR A 116 -3.19 9.77 18.61
C TYR A 116 -1.78 10.38 18.69
N PHE A 117 -1.32 10.78 19.87
CA PHE A 117 0.00 11.38 20.06
C PHE A 117 1.13 10.35 19.90
N THR A 118 0.94 9.12 20.38
CA THR A 118 1.88 8.01 20.21
C THR A 118 1.97 7.63 18.73
N ILE A 119 0.83 7.48 18.05
CA ILE A 119 0.79 7.18 16.61
C ILE A 119 1.48 8.30 15.81
N PHE A 120 1.17 9.55 16.13
CA PHE A 120 1.76 10.71 15.46
C PHE A 120 3.28 10.77 15.65
N SER A 121 3.76 10.65 16.88
CA SER A 121 5.20 10.69 17.18
C SER A 121 5.95 9.51 16.55
N LEU A 122 5.38 8.31 16.58
CA LEU A 122 5.93 7.12 15.92
C LEU A 122 6.01 7.31 14.40
N ALA A 123 4.94 7.78 13.78
CA ALA A 123 4.89 8.05 12.34
C ALA A 123 5.88 9.14 11.93
N ALA A 124 5.99 10.22 12.72
CA ALA A 124 6.90 11.32 12.47
C ALA A 124 8.37 10.88 12.59
N LEU A 125 8.73 10.20 13.69
CA LEU A 125 10.09 9.69 13.90
C LEU A 125 10.45 8.62 12.88
N GLY A 126 9.54 7.67 12.60
CA GLY A 126 9.73 6.63 11.59
C GLY A 126 9.90 7.21 10.18
N GLY A 127 9.09 8.21 9.81
CA GLY A 127 9.23 8.91 8.53
C GLY A 127 10.54 9.69 8.43
N MET A 128 10.94 10.40 9.48
CA MET A 128 12.24 11.11 9.52
C MET A 128 13.42 10.14 9.43
N LEU A 129 13.40 9.05 10.19
CA LEU A 129 14.47 8.04 10.13
C LEU A 129 14.52 7.36 8.76
N GLY A 130 13.38 6.99 8.18
CA GLY A 130 13.31 6.38 6.85
C GLY A 130 13.87 7.29 5.76
N THR A 131 13.50 8.58 5.77
CA THR A 131 14.04 9.55 4.82
C THR A 131 15.55 9.77 5.01
N MET A 132 16.03 9.82 6.25
CA MET A 132 17.45 9.97 6.56
C MET A 132 18.27 8.74 6.12
N MET A 133 17.74 7.52 6.30
CA MET A 133 18.38 6.29 5.84
C MET A 133 18.45 6.17 4.31
N MET A 134 17.57 6.86 3.58
CA MET A 134 17.63 6.88 2.12
C MET A 134 18.85 7.66 1.58
N ILE A 135 19.36 8.63 2.34
CA ILE A 135 20.52 9.46 1.94
C ILE A 135 21.76 8.58 1.63
N PRO A 136 22.25 7.71 2.54
CA PRO A 136 23.38 6.83 2.24
C PRO A 136 23.02 5.74 1.22
N LEU A 137 21.81 5.20 1.29
CA LEU A 137 21.37 4.12 0.40
C LEU A 137 21.26 4.55 -1.06
N ARG A 138 20.93 5.82 -1.33
CA ARG A 138 20.87 6.38 -2.69
C ARG A 138 22.13 6.08 -3.49
N ARG A 139 23.32 6.24 -2.91
CA ARG A 139 24.57 5.98 -3.64
C ARG A 139 24.73 4.50 -3.96
N SER A 140 24.36 3.62 -3.02
CA SER A 140 24.51 2.17 -3.22
C SER A 140 23.49 1.63 -4.20
N LEU A 141 22.22 2.00 -4.06
CA LEU A 141 21.12 1.41 -4.83
C LEU A 141 20.89 2.13 -6.16
N ILE A 142 21.02 3.45 -6.22
CA ILE A 142 20.70 4.21 -7.44
C ILE A 142 21.93 4.46 -8.29
N VAL A 143 23.04 4.89 -7.67
CA VAL A 143 24.24 5.30 -8.44
C VAL A 143 25.10 4.10 -8.85
N LYS A 144 25.41 3.19 -7.92
CA LYS A 144 26.27 2.02 -8.23
C LYS A 144 25.55 0.94 -9.03
N GLU A 145 24.28 0.68 -8.73
CA GLU A 145 23.45 -0.33 -9.40
C GLU A 145 22.63 0.25 -10.57
N HIS A 146 23.06 1.38 -11.13
CA HIS A 146 22.35 2.04 -12.22
C HIS A 146 22.29 1.12 -13.46
N GLY A 147 21.08 0.81 -13.92
CA GLY A 147 20.84 -0.06 -15.06
C GLY A 147 20.90 -1.57 -14.76
N VAL A 148 21.24 -1.97 -13.53
CA VAL A 148 21.21 -3.36 -13.08
C VAL A 148 19.88 -3.67 -12.39
N LEU A 149 19.46 -2.80 -11.46
CA LEU A 149 18.20 -2.96 -10.75
C LEU A 149 17.02 -2.47 -11.61
N PRO A 150 16.01 -3.31 -11.87
CA PRO A 150 14.79 -2.86 -12.50
C PRO A 150 13.99 -2.02 -11.49
N TYR A 151 13.74 -0.75 -11.82
CA TYR A 151 12.85 0.15 -11.07
C TYR A 151 11.52 0.27 -11.82
N PRO A 152 10.67 -0.78 -11.86
CA PRO A 152 9.50 -0.82 -12.74
C PRO A 152 8.52 0.32 -12.45
N GLU A 153 8.25 0.58 -11.17
CA GLU A 153 7.33 1.64 -10.74
C GLU A 153 7.88 3.04 -11.05
N GLY A 154 9.14 3.31 -10.67
CA GLY A 154 9.79 4.59 -10.95
C GLY A 154 9.89 4.87 -12.46
N THR A 155 10.17 3.84 -13.26
CA THR A 155 10.24 3.94 -14.73
C THR A 155 8.86 4.19 -15.34
N ALA A 156 7.82 3.52 -14.84
CA ALA A 156 6.45 3.75 -15.26
C ALA A 156 6.00 5.17 -14.93
N CYS A 157 6.28 5.67 -13.73
CA CYS A 157 5.95 7.03 -13.33
C CYS A 157 6.70 8.07 -14.17
N ALA A 158 7.99 7.86 -14.43
CA ALA A 158 8.78 8.73 -15.30
C ALA A 158 8.20 8.77 -16.71
N SER A 159 7.77 7.62 -17.24
CA SER A 159 7.12 7.52 -18.55
C SER A 159 5.77 8.27 -18.58
N VAL A 160 4.98 8.19 -17.51
CA VAL A 160 3.73 8.95 -17.35
C VAL A 160 3.99 10.45 -17.30
N LEU A 161 4.99 10.89 -16.52
CA LEU A 161 5.40 12.29 -16.42
C LEU A 161 5.86 12.84 -17.78
N GLN A 162 6.73 12.11 -18.50
CA GLN A 162 7.22 12.52 -19.82
C GLN A 162 6.12 12.52 -20.88
N ALA A 163 5.25 11.50 -20.89
CA ALA A 163 4.12 11.43 -21.80
C ALA A 163 3.08 12.53 -21.52
N GLY A 164 2.91 12.88 -20.24
CA GLY A 164 2.10 13.98 -19.78
C GLY A 164 2.55 15.32 -20.36
N GLU A 165 3.85 15.63 -20.31
CA GLU A 165 4.40 16.86 -20.89
C GLU A 165 4.28 16.95 -22.40
N LYS A 166 4.57 15.86 -23.12
CA LYS A 166 4.47 15.85 -24.59
C LYS A 166 3.02 15.99 -25.07
N GLY A 167 2.05 15.59 -24.26
CA GLY A 167 0.63 15.56 -24.64
C GLY A 167 0.37 14.50 -25.73
N GLY A 168 -0.86 14.00 -25.79
CA GLY A 168 -1.28 13.02 -26.81
C GLY A 168 -1.97 11.78 -26.24
N VAL A 169 -2.07 10.75 -27.09
CA VAL A 169 -2.86 9.53 -26.87
C VAL A 169 -2.55 8.87 -25.52
N PHE A 170 -1.29 8.90 -25.06
CA PHE A 170 -0.90 8.23 -23.82
C PHE A 170 -1.52 8.85 -22.56
N ALA A 171 -1.61 10.19 -22.48
CA ALA A 171 -2.29 10.86 -21.38
C ALA A 171 -3.79 10.54 -21.37
N GLN A 172 -4.40 10.50 -22.57
CA GLN A 172 -5.80 10.11 -22.73
C GLN A 172 -6.06 8.66 -22.29
N THR A 173 -5.16 7.73 -22.62
CA THR A 173 -5.27 6.33 -22.19
C THR A 173 -5.17 6.20 -20.66
N ALA A 174 -4.28 6.95 -20.01
CA ALA A 174 -4.19 6.95 -18.54
C ALA A 174 -5.47 7.48 -17.88
N PHE A 175 -6.09 8.53 -18.45
CA PHE A 175 -7.36 9.06 -18.00
C PHE A 175 -8.53 8.10 -18.19
N VAL A 176 -8.59 7.44 -19.36
CA VAL A 176 -9.61 6.41 -19.62
C VAL A 176 -9.44 5.24 -18.66
N GLY A 177 -8.20 4.79 -18.42
CA GLY A 177 -7.92 3.74 -17.44
C GLY A 177 -8.38 4.10 -16.02
N MET A 178 -8.07 5.31 -15.57
CA MET A 178 -8.54 5.82 -14.27
C MET A 178 -10.07 5.92 -14.19
N GLY A 179 -10.72 6.41 -15.26
CA GLY A 179 -12.17 6.50 -15.35
C GLY A 179 -12.86 5.13 -15.33
N VAL A 180 -12.34 4.16 -16.10
CA VAL A 180 -12.84 2.78 -16.11
C VAL A 180 -12.67 2.14 -14.73
N ALA A 181 -11.51 2.29 -14.10
CA ALA A 181 -11.27 1.79 -12.74
C ALA A 181 -12.23 2.41 -11.72
N PHE A 182 -12.50 3.73 -11.82
CA PHE A 182 -13.45 4.42 -10.95
C PHE A 182 -14.88 3.93 -11.15
N VAL A 183 -15.33 3.79 -12.41
CA VAL A 183 -16.67 3.26 -12.72
C VAL A 183 -16.81 1.82 -12.22
N TYR A 184 -15.79 0.98 -12.44
CA TYR A 184 -15.77 -0.40 -11.94
C TYR A 184 -15.84 -0.42 -10.41
N ALA A 185 -15.03 0.40 -9.73
CA ALA A 185 -15.04 0.50 -8.27
C ALA A 185 -16.39 0.99 -7.73
N MET A 186 -17.06 1.93 -8.41
CA MET A 186 -18.41 2.36 -8.03
C MET A 186 -19.45 1.26 -8.24
N LEU A 187 -19.41 0.55 -9.37
CA LEU A 187 -20.32 -0.58 -9.62
C LEU A 187 -20.16 -1.71 -8.60
N GLN A 188 -18.93 -1.92 -8.12
CA GLN A 188 -18.61 -2.93 -7.11
C GLN A 188 -18.96 -2.47 -5.68
N LYS A 189 -18.42 -1.34 -5.20
CA LYS A 189 -18.54 -0.88 -3.79
C LYS A 189 -19.82 -0.11 -3.49
N VAL A 190 -20.42 0.57 -4.47
CA VAL A 190 -21.63 1.41 -4.26
C VAL A 190 -22.87 0.66 -4.72
N PHE A 191 -22.86 0.16 -5.94
CA PHE A 191 -24.04 -0.47 -6.54
C PHE A 191 -24.15 -1.99 -6.29
N HIS A 192 -23.10 -2.62 -5.73
CA HIS A 192 -23.06 -4.06 -5.39
C HIS A 192 -23.47 -4.99 -6.56
N LEU A 193 -23.31 -4.53 -7.80
CA LEU A 193 -23.72 -5.26 -9.02
C LEU A 193 -22.73 -6.38 -9.39
N ILE A 194 -21.50 -6.30 -8.87
CA ILE A 194 -20.43 -7.29 -8.99
C ILE A 194 -20.10 -7.74 -7.56
N ALA A 195 -20.17 -9.04 -7.27
CA ALA A 195 -19.94 -9.57 -5.93
C ALA A 195 -18.56 -9.14 -5.39
N GLU A 196 -18.54 -8.51 -4.20
CA GLU A 196 -17.30 -8.02 -3.57
C GLU A 196 -16.33 -9.14 -3.19
N THR A 197 -16.84 -10.34 -2.88
CA THR A 197 -16.05 -11.55 -2.66
C THR A 197 -16.83 -12.78 -3.13
N PRO A 198 -16.34 -13.58 -4.09
CA PRO A 198 -16.78 -14.97 -4.22
C PRO A 198 -16.23 -15.71 -3.00
N THR A 199 -17.02 -15.75 -1.94
CA THR A 199 -16.65 -16.39 -0.67
C THR A 199 -17.00 -17.87 -0.74
N PHE A 200 -16.00 -18.74 -0.87
CA PHE A 200 -16.18 -20.17 -0.55
C PHE A 200 -15.70 -20.39 0.88
N VAL A 201 -16.65 -20.34 1.82
CA VAL A 201 -16.42 -20.65 3.24
C VAL A 201 -16.79 -22.11 3.47
N THR A 202 -15.83 -22.96 3.79
CA THR A 202 -16.15 -24.28 4.35
C THR A 202 -16.65 -24.10 5.79
N ARG A 203 -17.76 -24.77 6.12
CA ARG A 203 -18.43 -24.63 7.42
C ARG A 203 -17.51 -25.10 8.54
N GLN A 204 -17.44 -24.33 9.63
CA GLN A 204 -16.63 -24.56 10.85
C GLN A 204 -16.81 -25.95 11.51
N ALA A 205 -17.81 -26.73 11.07
CA ALA A 205 -18.13 -28.06 11.55
C ALA A 205 -17.36 -29.22 10.86
N ASN A 206 -16.40 -28.95 9.96
CA ASN A 206 -15.69 -30.00 9.23
C ASN A 206 -14.42 -30.47 9.96
N LYS A 207 -14.41 -31.74 10.38
CA LYS A 207 -13.40 -32.39 11.25
C LYS A 207 -11.97 -32.40 10.70
N PHE A 208 -11.80 -32.23 9.39
CA PHE A 208 -10.48 -32.29 8.78
C PHE A 208 -9.87 -30.89 8.55
N TRP A 209 -10.64 -29.88 8.13
CA TRP A 209 -10.14 -28.53 7.78
C TRP A 209 -11.02 -27.41 8.37
N PRO A 210 -10.87 -27.08 9.67
CA PRO A 210 -11.59 -25.97 10.28
C PRO A 210 -11.03 -24.60 9.79
N SER A 211 -11.92 -23.64 9.54
CA SER A 211 -11.62 -22.22 9.23
C SER A 211 -10.86 -21.90 7.93
N ALA A 212 -10.84 -22.81 6.94
CA ALA A 212 -10.27 -22.52 5.63
C ALA A 212 -11.25 -21.71 4.76
N THR A 213 -11.08 -20.39 4.69
CA THR A 213 -11.85 -19.50 3.81
C THR A 213 -11.06 -19.17 2.55
N ILE A 214 -11.65 -19.41 1.38
CA ILE A 214 -11.14 -18.85 0.11
C ILE A 214 -11.97 -17.60 -0.17
N ASN A 215 -11.35 -16.44 0.04
CA ASN A 215 -11.92 -15.13 -0.26
C ASN A 215 -11.15 -14.55 -1.45
N GLY A 216 -11.85 -14.29 -2.56
CA GLY A 216 -11.27 -13.58 -3.71
C GLY A 216 -11.74 -12.13 -3.72
N GLU A 217 -10.92 -11.19 -3.27
CA GLU A 217 -11.20 -9.77 -3.50
C GLU A 217 -10.69 -9.36 -4.88
N ILE A 218 -11.61 -9.28 -5.86
CA ILE A 218 -11.30 -8.84 -7.23
C ILE A 218 -11.57 -7.33 -7.30
N THR A 219 -10.76 -6.55 -6.61
CA THR A 219 -10.85 -5.09 -6.68
C THR A 219 -9.96 -4.56 -7.83
N PRO A 220 -10.37 -3.46 -8.49
CA PRO A 220 -9.60 -2.90 -9.60
C PRO A 220 -8.21 -2.43 -9.14
N GLU A 221 -8.08 -2.01 -7.87
CA GLU A 221 -6.78 -1.67 -7.29
C GLU A 221 -5.79 -2.85 -7.28
N TYR A 222 -6.22 -4.05 -6.85
CA TYR A 222 -5.33 -5.24 -6.82
C TYR A 222 -5.09 -5.85 -8.20
N LEU A 223 -6.09 -5.81 -9.09
CA LEU A 223 -5.89 -6.21 -10.48
C LEU A 223 -4.87 -5.32 -11.18
N GLY A 224 -4.93 -4.00 -10.95
CA GLY A 224 -3.96 -3.04 -11.49
C GLY A 224 -2.54 -3.31 -11.00
N VAL A 225 -2.36 -3.50 -9.69
CA VAL A 225 -1.06 -3.84 -9.10
C VAL A 225 -0.53 -5.16 -9.65
N GLY A 226 -1.36 -6.21 -9.69
CA GLY A 226 -0.97 -7.51 -10.23
C GLY A 226 -0.53 -7.45 -11.70
N TYR A 227 -1.18 -6.61 -12.51
CA TYR A 227 -0.79 -6.37 -13.90
C TYR A 227 0.57 -5.69 -14.02
N ILE A 228 0.86 -4.70 -13.18
CA ILE A 228 2.13 -3.94 -13.21
C ILE A 228 3.31 -4.81 -12.77
N ILE A 229 3.17 -5.56 -11.68
CA ILE A 229 4.26 -6.36 -11.11
C ILE A 229 4.41 -7.70 -11.85
N GLY A 230 3.36 -8.15 -12.53
CA GLY A 230 3.36 -9.32 -13.40
C GLY A 230 3.16 -10.65 -12.68
N PRO A 231 3.03 -11.76 -13.44
CA PRO A 231 2.60 -13.05 -12.91
C PRO A 231 3.62 -13.70 -11.97
N ARG A 232 4.92 -13.41 -12.15
CA ARG A 232 5.98 -14.02 -11.33
C ARG A 232 5.91 -13.56 -9.87
N ILE A 233 5.87 -12.25 -9.64
CA ILE A 233 5.81 -11.72 -8.27
C ILE A 233 4.42 -11.93 -7.67
N SER A 234 3.36 -11.79 -8.47
CA SER A 234 2.00 -12.13 -8.04
C SER A 234 1.90 -13.59 -7.60
N GLY A 235 2.55 -14.52 -8.31
CA GLY A 235 2.62 -15.93 -7.94
C GLY A 235 3.38 -16.18 -6.63
N VAL A 236 4.45 -15.44 -6.38
CA VAL A 236 5.19 -15.50 -5.09
C VAL A 236 4.32 -14.99 -3.94
N LEU A 237 3.58 -13.89 -4.15
CA LEU A 237 2.61 -13.37 -3.18
C LEU A 237 1.53 -14.41 -2.87
N VAL A 238 0.94 -15.04 -3.89
CA VAL A 238 -0.05 -16.11 -3.71
C VAL A 238 0.54 -17.30 -2.97
N ALA A 239 1.75 -17.74 -3.33
CA ALA A 239 2.43 -18.83 -2.63
C ALA A 239 2.69 -18.49 -1.16
N GLY A 240 3.07 -17.25 -0.87
CA GLY A 240 3.23 -16.73 0.50
C GLY A 240 1.92 -16.75 1.28
N SER A 241 0.81 -16.31 0.68
CA SER A 241 -0.52 -16.35 1.29
C SER A 241 -0.98 -17.79 1.57
N VAL A 242 -0.77 -18.72 0.62
CA VAL A 242 -1.09 -20.14 0.82
C VAL A 242 -0.24 -20.72 1.96
N LEU A 243 1.06 -20.45 1.98
CA LEU A 243 1.96 -20.92 3.03
C LEU A 243 1.56 -20.36 4.41
N ALA A 244 1.25 -19.07 4.50
CA ALA A 244 0.81 -18.46 5.75
C ALA A 244 -0.50 -19.09 6.25
N TRP A 245 -1.50 -19.22 5.36
CA TRP A 245 -2.85 -19.63 5.74
C TRP A 245 -2.99 -21.15 5.93
N TRP A 246 -2.23 -21.97 5.20
CA TRP A 246 -2.34 -23.43 5.25
C TRP A 246 -1.23 -24.11 6.04
N ALA A 247 -0.10 -23.46 6.26
CA ALA A 247 1.02 -24.05 7.02
C ALA A 247 1.29 -23.32 8.33
N ILE A 248 1.62 -22.02 8.29
CA ILE A 248 2.10 -21.30 9.49
C ILE A 248 0.98 -21.11 10.51
N ILE A 249 -0.19 -20.60 10.11
CA ILE A 249 -1.30 -20.34 11.05
C ILE A 249 -1.77 -21.64 11.73
N PRO A 250 -2.03 -22.75 11.02
CA PRO A 250 -2.40 -24.01 11.66
C PRO A 250 -1.29 -24.56 12.57
N LEU A 251 -0.02 -24.47 12.16
CA LEU A 251 1.11 -24.91 12.97
C LEU A 251 1.18 -24.12 14.30
N LEU A 252 1.10 -22.80 14.24
CA LEU A 252 1.07 -21.94 15.44
C LEU A 252 -0.12 -22.29 16.33
N ALA A 253 -1.31 -22.51 15.76
CA ALA A 253 -2.48 -22.92 16.52
C ALA A 253 -2.30 -24.27 17.24
N THR A 254 -1.47 -25.18 16.73
CA THR A 254 -1.15 -26.45 17.43
C THR A 254 -0.09 -26.30 18.53
N LEU A 255 0.76 -25.26 18.46
CA LEU A 255 1.82 -25.00 19.42
C LEU A 255 1.36 -24.11 20.59
N VAL A 256 0.34 -23.28 20.38
CA VAL A 256 -0.21 -22.39 21.41
C VAL A 256 -1.18 -23.18 22.30
N PRO A 257 -1.11 -23.05 23.65
CA PRO A 257 -2.07 -23.68 24.55
C PRO A 257 -3.51 -23.31 24.22
N PHE A 258 -4.41 -24.29 24.20
CA PHE A 258 -5.83 -24.12 23.83
C PHE A 258 -6.54 -23.03 24.66
N GLU A 259 -6.14 -22.84 25.92
CA GLU A 259 -6.67 -21.78 26.80
C GLU A 259 -6.37 -20.38 26.24
N ASN A 260 -5.16 -20.14 25.73
CA ASN A 260 -4.78 -18.84 25.16
C ASN A 260 -5.50 -18.58 23.82
N VAL A 261 -5.71 -19.63 23.02
CA VAL A 261 -6.48 -19.55 21.76
C VAL A 261 -7.95 -19.22 22.07
N ALA A 262 -8.54 -19.85 23.07
CA ALA A 262 -9.92 -19.57 23.50
C ALA A 262 -10.09 -18.13 24.01
N HIS A 263 -9.15 -17.63 24.83
CA HIS A 263 -9.16 -16.24 25.30
C HIS A 263 -9.03 -15.22 24.14
N GLN A 264 -8.18 -15.50 23.15
CA GLN A 264 -8.04 -14.64 21.97
C GLN A 264 -9.29 -14.66 21.07
N LEU A 265 -9.92 -15.82 20.88
CA LEU A 265 -11.15 -15.96 20.09
C LEU A 265 -12.36 -15.27 20.74
N VAL A 266 -12.43 -15.27 22.09
CA VAL A 266 -13.42 -14.48 22.83
C VAL A 266 -13.14 -12.98 22.69
N THR A 267 -11.87 -12.56 22.79
CA THR A 267 -11.47 -11.16 22.60
C THR A 267 -11.75 -10.64 21.19
N LEU A 268 -11.59 -11.50 20.17
CA LEU A 268 -11.91 -11.20 18.77
C LEU A 268 -13.42 -11.30 18.45
N GLY A 269 -14.26 -11.68 19.43
CA GLY A 269 -15.72 -11.78 19.28
C GLY A 269 -16.22 -12.99 18.48
N TYR A 270 -15.33 -13.94 18.15
CA TYR A 270 -15.70 -15.17 17.45
C TYR A 270 -16.27 -16.25 18.38
N LEU A 271 -15.99 -16.17 19.70
CA LEU A 271 -16.58 -17.01 20.74
C LEU A 271 -17.30 -16.15 21.78
N LYS A 272 -18.49 -16.60 22.21
CA LYS A 272 -19.36 -15.85 23.13
C LYS A 272 -18.93 -15.98 24.59
N ASP A 273 -18.32 -17.11 24.96
CA ASP A 273 -17.74 -17.39 26.28
C ASP A 273 -16.78 -18.59 26.20
N ILE A 274 -15.83 -18.66 27.13
CA ILE A 274 -14.81 -19.74 27.22
C ILE A 274 -15.44 -21.10 27.56
N THR A 275 -16.67 -21.08 28.10
CA THR A 275 -17.41 -22.27 28.57
C THR A 275 -18.54 -22.71 27.62
N ALA A 276 -18.70 -22.07 26.46
CA ALA A 276 -19.74 -22.43 25.51
C ALA A 276 -19.40 -23.75 24.78
N ALA A 277 -20.23 -24.78 24.96
CA ALA A 277 -20.01 -26.09 24.35
C ALA A 277 -20.06 -26.01 22.81
N GLY A 278 -18.92 -26.28 22.16
CA GLY A 278 -18.76 -26.27 20.70
C GLY A 278 -17.47 -25.62 20.18
N GLY A 279 -16.59 -25.12 21.06
CA GLY A 279 -15.22 -24.71 20.76
C GLY A 279 -14.22 -25.55 21.53
#